data_AF-W0JDB5-F1
#
_entry.id   AF-W0JDB5-F1
#
_cell.length_a   1.000
_cell.length_b   1.000
_cell.length_c   1.000
_cell.angle_alpha   90.00
_cell.angle_beta   90.00
_cell.angle_gamma   90.00
#
_symmetry.space_group_name_H-M   'P 1'
#
loop_
_entity.id
_entity.type
_entity.pdbx_description
1 polymer ?
#
loop_
_entity_poly.entity_id
_entity_poly.type
_entity_poly.pdbx_seq_one_letter_code
_entity_poly.pdbx_strand_id
1 'polypeptide(L)'
;MEEQILKVQTVGEYAARLHVSPDRLSEAVREATGHPAGELIRQRQLLEARRLLAHTTRSVSEIAYALNFQDPAYFSRFFRRLTGQSPGEFREDFLAKHPL
;
A
#
# COMPACT_ATOMS: atom_id res chain seq x y z
N MET A 1 -20.03 2.92 7.98
CA MET A 1 -19.42 4.17 7.48
C MET A 1 -17.91 3.93 7.36
N GLU A 2 -17.51 2.99 6.49
CA GLU A 2 -16.12 2.45 6.44
C GLU A 2 -15.57 2.33 5.01
N GLU A 3 -16.15 3.03 4.03
CA GLU A 3 -15.75 2.87 2.62
C GLU A 3 -14.61 3.80 2.18
N GLN A 4 -14.08 4.66 3.05
CA GLN A 4 -13.01 5.60 2.68
C GLN A 4 -11.59 5.18 3.09
N ILE A 5 -11.40 4.00 3.70
CA ILE A 5 -10.08 3.56 4.20
C ILE A 5 -9.19 2.94 3.09
N LEU A 6 -9.71 2.74 1.87
CA LEU A 6 -8.99 1.99 0.83
C LEU A 6 -7.96 2.82 0.05
N LYS A 7 -7.97 4.16 0.16
CA LYS A 7 -7.03 5.01 -0.56
C LYS A 7 -5.81 5.30 0.29
N VAL A 8 -4.77 4.48 0.14
CA VAL A 8 -3.46 4.84 0.68
C VAL A 8 -2.91 6.01 -0.14
N GLN A 9 -2.51 7.07 0.57
CA GLN A 9 -2.13 8.36 0.01
C GLN A 9 -0.62 8.58 0.11
N THR A 10 -0.07 9.37 -0.80
CA THR A 10 1.31 9.85 -0.77
C THR A 10 1.53 10.84 0.37
N VAL A 11 2.79 11.09 0.74
CA VAL A 11 3.13 12.12 1.75
C VAL A 11 2.54 13.48 1.35
N GLY A 12 2.59 13.84 0.07
CA GLY A 12 2.06 15.11 -0.44
C GLY A 12 0.54 15.22 -0.26
N GLU A 13 -0.20 14.14 -0.53
CA GLU A 13 -1.65 14.10 -0.32
C GLU A 13 -2.02 14.19 1.16
N TYR A 14 -1.29 13.52 2.06
CA TYR A 14 -1.48 13.67 3.49
C TYR A 14 -1.18 15.11 3.96
N ALA A 15 -0.09 15.69 3.48
CA ALA A 15 0.32 17.05 3.82
C ALA A 15 -0.73 18.07 3.36
N ALA A 16 -1.25 17.93 2.14
CA ALA A 16 -2.31 18.77 1.61
C ALA A 16 -3.59 18.70 2.46
N ARG A 17 -4.01 17.51 2.90
CA ARG A 17 -5.17 17.32 3.78
C ARG A 17 -5.00 17.91 5.17
N LEU A 18 -3.76 17.95 5.65
CA LEU A 18 -3.40 18.50 6.96
C LEU A 18 -3.02 19.99 6.88
N HIS A 19 -3.08 20.61 5.69
CA HIS A 19 -2.68 21.98 5.44
C HIS A 19 -1.24 22.30 5.91
N VAL A 20 -0.32 21.34 5.72
CA VAL A 20 1.11 21.47 6.03
C VAL A 20 1.96 21.19 4.80
N SER A 21 3.24 21.55 4.84
CA SER A 21 4.18 21.12 3.80
C SER A 21 4.52 19.63 3.94
N PRO A 22 4.82 18.92 2.83
CA PRO A 22 5.29 17.53 2.87
C PRO A 22 6.53 17.34 3.74
N ASP A 23 7.43 18.33 3.76
CA ASP A 23 8.65 18.31 4.55
C ASP A 23 8.34 18.40 6.05
N ARG A 24 7.46 19.32 6.45
CA ARG A 24 7.04 19.46 7.86
C ARG A 24 6.30 18.21 8.34
N LEU A 25 5.47 17.60 7.49
CA LEU A 25 4.84 16.33 7.80
C LEU A 25 5.88 15.21 7.95
N SER A 26 6.85 15.13 7.04
CA SER A 26 7.89 14.11 7.07
C SER A 26 8.79 14.23 8.30
N GLU A 27 9.13 15.46 8.69
CA GLU A 27 9.89 15.76 9.91
C GLU A 27 9.10 15.36 11.15
N ALA A 28 7.86 15.81 11.28
CA ALA A 28 7.01 15.48 12.43
C ALA A 28 6.80 13.97 12.57
N VAL A 29 6.60 13.25 11.46
CA VAL A 29 6.48 11.79 11.46
C VAL A 29 7.79 11.12 11.87
N ARG A 30 8.93 11.60 11.37
CA ARG A 30 10.24 11.07 11.76
C ARG A 30 10.53 11.30 13.23
N GLU A 31 10.20 12.47 13.78
CA GLU A 31 10.36 12.76 15.20
C GLU A 31 9.46 11.88 16.07
N ALA A 32 8.21 11.68 15.66
CA ALA A 32 7.25 10.89 16.42
C ALA A 32 7.49 9.37 16.34
N THR A 33 8.03 8.86 15.23
CA THR A 33 8.09 7.42 14.95
C THR A 33 9.50 6.87 14.76
N GLY A 34 10.51 7.72 14.62
CA GLY A 34 11.86 7.35 14.21
C GLY A 34 12.00 6.96 12.72
N HIS A 35 10.91 6.94 11.95
CA HIS A 35 10.90 6.44 10.57
C HIS A 35 10.47 7.53 9.57
N PRO A 36 10.97 7.51 8.33
CA PRO A 36 10.50 8.41 7.28
C PRO A 36 9.02 8.18 6.96
N ALA A 37 8.24 9.26 6.79
CA ALA A 37 6.82 9.16 6.45
C ALA A 37 6.55 8.31 5.19
N GLY A 38 7.39 8.45 4.17
CA GLY A 38 7.30 7.65 2.96
C GLY A 38 7.49 6.15 3.20
N GLU A 39 8.27 5.75 4.20
CA GLU A 39 8.43 4.33 4.55
C GLU A 39 7.15 3.77 5.19
N LEU A 40 6.59 4.49 6.15
CA LEU A 40 5.34 4.08 6.81
C LEU A 40 4.19 3.97 5.81
N ILE A 41 4.11 4.90 4.85
CA ILE A 41 3.13 4.84 3.77
C ILE A 41 3.32 3.59 2.93
N ARG A 42 4.56 3.27 2.51
CA ARG A 42 4.83 2.05 1.74
C ARG A 42 4.48 0.78 2.52
N GLN A 43 4.80 0.73 3.81
CA GLN A 43 4.43 -0.40 4.68
C GLN A 43 2.90 -0.53 4.77
N ARG A 44 2.17 0.59 4.88
CA ARG A 44 0.70 0.59 4.88
C ARG A 44 0.13 0.12 3.54
N GLN A 45 0.67 0.61 2.41
CA GLN A 45 0.30 0.15 1.07
C GLN A 45 0.49 -1.35 0.92
N LEU A 46 1.63 -1.87 1.41
CA LEU A 46 1.93 -3.28 1.35
C LEU A 46 0.96 -4.13 2.18
N LEU A 47 0.63 -3.68 3.39
CA LEU A 47 -0.32 -4.37 4.26
C LEU A 47 -1.69 -4.51 3.59
N GLU A 48 -2.22 -3.43 3.04
CA GLU A 48 -3.51 -3.45 2.34
C GLU A 48 -3.45 -4.28 1.05
N ALA A 49 -2.34 -4.22 0.30
CA ALA A 49 -2.13 -5.08 -0.86
C ALA A 49 -2.22 -6.56 -0.50
N ARG A 50 -1.53 -7.00 0.57
CA ARG A 50 -1.59 -8.39 1.04
C ARG A 50 -3.00 -8.77 1.44
N ARG A 51 -3.71 -7.91 2.16
CA ARG A 51 -5.11 -8.14 2.58
C ARG A 51 -6.03 -8.32 1.37
N LEU A 52 -5.95 -7.44 0.38
CA LEU A 52 -6.78 -7.52 -0.82
C LEU A 52 -6.45 -8.75 -1.67
N LEU A 53 -5.16 -9.10 -1.79
CA LEU A 53 -4.72 -10.29 -2.53
C LEU A 53 -5.23 -11.59 -1.88
N ALA A 54 -5.23 -11.63 -0.54
CA ALA A 54 -5.61 -12.78 0.27
C ALA A 54 -7.13 -12.98 0.40
N HIS A 55 -7.90 -11.90 0.46
CA HIS A 55 -9.31 -11.96 0.85
C HIS A 55 -10.29 -11.51 -0.24
N THR A 56 -9.82 -11.27 -1.46
CA THR A 56 -10.69 -10.89 -2.59
C THR A 56 -10.29 -11.62 -3.86
N THR A 57 -11.25 -11.76 -4.78
CA THR A 57 -11.05 -12.32 -6.12
C THR A 57 -10.64 -11.28 -7.16
N ARG A 58 -10.41 -10.01 -6.73
CA ARG A 58 -10.03 -8.93 -7.63
C ARG A 58 -8.74 -9.25 -8.37
N SER A 59 -8.64 -8.85 -9.63
CA SER A 59 -7.39 -8.94 -10.38
C SER A 59 -6.28 -8.09 -9.75
N VAL A 60 -5.03 -8.43 -10.04
CA VAL A 60 -3.86 -7.66 -9.59
C VAL A 60 -3.96 -6.20 -10.02
N SER A 61 -4.48 -5.94 -11.23
CA SER A 61 -4.70 -4.59 -11.76
C SER A 61 -5.77 -3.83 -10.99
N GLU A 62 -6.91 -4.44 -10.67
CA GLU A 62 -7.95 -3.79 -9.86
C GLU A 62 -7.45 -3.44 -8.45
N ILE A 63 -6.63 -4.31 -7.85
CA ILE A 63 -6.00 -4.05 -6.56
C ILE A 63 -5.01 -2.88 -6.66
N ALA A 64 -4.19 -2.83 -7.71
CA ALA A 64 -3.28 -1.73 -7.94
C ALA A 64 -4.03 -0.38 -8.00
N TYR A 65 -5.09 -0.30 -8.80
CA TYR A 65 -5.90 0.91 -8.93
C TYR A 65 -6.62 1.27 -7.63
N ALA A 66 -7.12 0.29 -6.89
CA ALA A 66 -7.75 0.52 -5.57
C ALA A 66 -6.78 1.15 -4.57
N LEU A 67 -5.48 0.83 -4.67
CA LEU A 67 -4.41 1.36 -3.84
C LEU A 67 -3.75 2.64 -4.42
N ASN A 68 -4.41 3.30 -5.38
CA ASN A 68 -3.96 4.51 -6.09
C ASN A 68 -2.66 4.35 -6.90
N PHE A 69 -2.29 3.13 -7.31
CA PHE A 69 -1.23 2.95 -8.31
C PHE A 69 -1.80 3.27 -9.69
N GLN A 70 -1.17 4.20 -10.41
CA GLN A 70 -1.57 4.54 -11.79
C GLN A 70 -1.16 3.47 -12.80
N ASP A 71 -0.16 2.65 -12.45
CA ASP A 71 0.39 1.59 -13.30
C ASP A 71 0.44 0.25 -12.52
N PRO A 72 -0.35 -0.76 -12.90
CA PRO A 72 -0.30 -2.11 -12.34
C PRO A 72 1.08 -2.78 -12.43
N ALA A 73 1.88 -2.47 -13.45
CA ALA A 73 3.24 -3.00 -13.57
C ALA A 73 4.16 -2.37 -12.52
N TYR A 74 4.04 -1.06 -12.28
CA TYR A 74 4.70 -0.40 -11.15
C TYR A 74 4.27 -0.98 -9.80
N PHE A 75 2.97 -1.22 -9.57
CA PHE A 75 2.49 -1.92 -8.36
C PHE A 75 3.16 -3.29 -8.19
N SER A 76 3.23 -4.08 -9.25
CA SER A 76 3.81 -5.42 -9.20
C SER A 76 5.30 -5.39 -8.84
N ARG A 77 6.06 -4.44 -9.42
CA ARG A 77 7.47 -4.19 -9.05
C ARG A 77 7.62 -3.70 -7.62
N PHE A 78 6.75 -2.80 -7.18
CA PHE A 78 6.71 -2.30 -5.80
C PHE A 78 6.50 -3.45 -4.81
N PHE A 79 5.50 -4.29 -5.06
CA PHE A 79 5.16 -5.43 -4.21
C PHE A 79 6.30 -6.44 -4.16
N ARG A 80 6.88 -6.80 -5.32
CA ARG A 80 8.02 -7.72 -5.40
C ARG A 80 9.25 -7.18 -4.69
N ARG A 81 9.54 -5.88 -4.81
CA ARG A 81 10.67 -5.26 -4.11
C ARG A 81 10.54 -5.38 -2.59
N LEU A 82 9.33 -5.31 -2.05
CA LEU A 82 9.11 -5.35 -0.60
C LEU A 82 8.87 -6.76 -0.04
N THR A 83 8.41 -7.71 -0.85
CA THR A 83 8.02 -9.05 -0.40
C THR A 83 8.89 -10.18 -0.93
N GLY A 84 9.70 -9.91 -1.96
CA GLY A 84 10.47 -10.93 -2.69
C GLY A 84 9.68 -11.68 -3.77
N GLN A 85 8.35 -11.51 -3.86
CA GLN A 85 7.48 -12.24 -4.79
C GLN A 85 6.48 -11.33 -5.49
N SER A 86 5.97 -11.74 -6.64
CA SER A 86 4.91 -11.01 -7.33
C SER A 86 3.57 -11.10 -6.58
N PRO A 87 2.63 -10.17 -6.84
CA PRO A 87 1.28 -10.25 -6.26
C PRO A 87 0.54 -11.55 -6.59
N GLY A 88 0.75 -12.09 -7.80
CA GLY A 88 0.15 -13.35 -8.25
C GLY A 88 0.69 -14.55 -7.49
N GLU A 89 2.02 -14.69 -7.44
CA GLU A 89 2.71 -15.73 -6.65
C GLU A 89 2.26 -15.69 -5.18
N PHE A 90 2.20 -14.49 -4.57
CA PHE A 90 1.71 -14.34 -3.19
C PHE A 90 0.29 -14.89 -3.00
N ARG A 91 -0.62 -14.64 -3.96
CA ARG A 91 -2.00 -15.10 -3.87
C ARG A 91 -2.08 -16.63 -3.98
N GLU A 92 -1.38 -17.21 -4.95
CA GLU A 92 -1.34 -18.65 -5.15
C GLU A 92 -0.81 -19.36 -3.89
N ASP A 93 0.31 -18.86 -3.33
CA ASP A 93 0.89 -19.35 -2.08
C ASP A 93 -0.07 -19.23 -0.89
N PHE A 94 -0.79 -18.11 -0.80
CA PHE A 94 -1.76 -17.89 0.27
C PHE A 94 -2.93 -18.86 0.18
N LEU A 95 -3.51 -19.04 -1.01
CA LEU A 95 -4.62 -19.97 -1.24
C LEU A 95 -4.21 -21.42 -1.04
N ALA A 96 -2.98 -21.80 -1.43
CA ALA A 96 -2.44 -23.14 -1.18
C ALA A 96 -2.32 -23.46 0.32
N LYS A 97 -1.98 -22.46 1.15
CA LYS A 97 -1.89 -22.59 2.61
C LYS A 97 -3.24 -22.46 3.32
N HIS A 98 -4.22 -21.85 2.65
CA HIS A 98 -5.55 -21.55 3.18
C HIS A 98 -6.64 -21.85 2.12
N PRO A 99 -6.93 -23.14 1.85
CA PRO A 99 -8.00 -23.52 0.94
C PRO A 99 -9.35 -23.05 1.50
N LEU A 100 -10.16 -22.44 0.64
CA LEU A 100 -11.52 -21.97 0.95
C LEU A 100 -12.49 -23.12 1.22
#